data_AF-A0A3D5ZL69-F1
#
_entry.id   AF-A0A3D5ZL69-F1
#
_cell.length_a   1.000
_cell.length_b   1.000
_cell.length_c   1.000
_cell.angle_alpha   90.00
_cell.angle_beta   90.00
_cell.angle_gamma   90.00
#
_symmetry.space_group_name_H-M   'P 1'
#
loop_
_entity.id
_entity.type
_entity.pdbx_description
1 polymer ?
#
loop_
_entity_poly.entity_id
_entity_poly.type
_entity_poly.pdbx_seq_one_letter_code
_entity_poly.pdbx_strand_id
1 'polypeptide(L)'
;MAKKTKIILICAAALILAAAIVTTLCLVLAKPSEETPTDKTTISLNVNAYALTEDETFTIAATTNSTDVIKWTSSSPEVASVSSQGRVIAKTAGETTITATVGDVSDSCRVQVVADNAQATIKLAQTTLRLSVASGAMQIQGTVVGGDSQQTLAEAGATYETDNASVATVSADGTVTPMSVGSTLVFVSANGRTKTVAVEVYTMLVSTAEDWNVMLGLPGNLAARFYVTNDIDFSGVTYNAKTNNGGDVLLSQSFCGSLDGGGHTISNVTFDSAVSSQSLFGTMVGCTLTNIAFSNIHFTASGAAGLAIRVLQHYNVADENGNATRELLFAPCYVTNVFGDFVYDYNGVSGITGIYYGGGMENVFVNMRMSDGSALNKTTDFAVAKQSMIWSMADPNWFPNNYLNNVVVLAERGAVNAAWDTTYDGAGLTISLSGLHCVTTKMEAGYLVRTLFDNNMWTVTPGQLPELR
;
A
#
# COMPACT_ATOMS: atom_id res chain seq x y z
N MET A 1 -43.89 69.23 10.04
CA MET A 1 -42.45 69.18 9.73
C MET A 1 -41.54 68.76 10.90
N ALA A 2 -41.97 68.80 12.18
CA ALA A 2 -41.09 68.47 13.32
C ALA A 2 -40.88 66.97 13.62
N LYS A 3 -41.68 66.05 13.04
CA LYS A 3 -41.59 64.59 13.31
C LYS A 3 -40.58 63.85 12.41
N LYS A 4 -40.35 64.32 11.19
CA LYS A 4 -39.38 63.70 10.24
C LYS A 4 -37.93 64.00 10.61
N THR A 5 -37.63 65.17 11.19
CA THR A 5 -36.27 65.57 11.58
C THR A 5 -35.74 64.78 12.78
N LYS A 6 -36.61 64.35 13.72
CA LYS A 6 -36.21 63.54 14.88
C LYS A 6 -35.86 62.09 14.52
N ILE A 7 -36.50 61.50 13.51
CA ILE A 7 -36.23 60.12 13.07
C ILE A 7 -34.89 60.04 12.32
N ILE A 8 -34.56 61.06 11.51
CA ILE A 8 -33.29 61.12 10.77
C ILE A 8 -32.09 61.29 11.72
N LEU A 9 -32.21 62.07 12.80
CA LEU A 9 -31.14 62.18 13.80
C LEU A 9 -30.92 60.90 14.61
N ILE A 10 -31.97 60.14 14.92
CA ILE A 10 -31.87 58.87 15.67
C ILE A 10 -31.23 57.77 14.80
N CYS A 11 -31.56 57.70 13.51
CA CYS A 11 -30.93 56.75 12.58
C CYS A 11 -29.46 57.10 12.28
N ALA A 12 -29.10 58.38 12.19
CA ALA A 12 -27.70 58.80 12.00
C ALA A 12 -26.83 58.53 13.25
N ALA A 13 -27.36 58.76 14.45
CA ALA A 13 -26.66 58.43 15.69
C ALA A 13 -26.49 56.92 15.90
N ALA A 14 -27.48 56.10 15.50
CA ALA A 14 -27.39 54.65 15.56
C ALA A 14 -26.37 54.07 14.54
N LEU A 15 -26.24 54.66 13.35
CA LEU A 15 -25.23 54.25 12.36
C LEU A 15 -23.80 54.62 12.79
N ILE A 16 -23.61 55.76 13.45
CA ILE A 16 -22.30 56.19 13.96
C ILE A 16 -21.88 55.33 15.17
N LEU A 17 -22.83 54.91 16.02
CA LEU A 17 -22.57 54.01 17.14
C LEU A 17 -22.27 52.58 16.66
N ALA A 18 -22.96 52.08 15.62
CA ALA A 18 -22.68 50.78 15.01
C ALA A 18 -21.32 50.75 14.30
N ALA A 19 -20.93 51.83 13.60
CA ALA A 19 -19.61 51.93 12.96
C ALA A 19 -18.46 52.01 13.99
N ALA A 20 -18.67 52.67 15.14
CA ALA A 20 -17.70 52.74 16.23
C ALA A 20 -17.55 51.40 16.98
N ILE A 21 -18.61 50.61 17.13
CA ILE A 21 -18.55 49.27 17.73
C ILE A 21 -17.86 48.28 16.79
N VAL A 22 -18.08 48.37 15.47
CA VAL A 22 -17.41 47.51 14.48
C VAL A 22 -15.91 47.83 14.38
N THR A 23 -15.49 49.10 14.41
CA THR A 23 -14.05 49.44 14.40
C THR A 23 -13.35 49.10 15.72
N THR A 24 -14.02 49.23 16.86
CA THR A 24 -13.42 48.84 18.16
C THR A 24 -13.34 47.31 18.30
N LEU A 25 -14.29 46.55 17.73
CA LEU A 25 -14.22 45.08 17.69
C LEU A 25 -13.17 44.59 16.67
N CYS A 26 -12.99 45.28 15.53
CA CYS A 26 -11.92 44.98 14.57
C CYS A 26 -10.52 45.31 15.09
N LEU A 27 -10.35 46.28 15.98
CA LEU A 27 -9.06 46.59 16.63
C LEU A 27 -8.72 45.65 17.79
N VAL A 28 -9.72 45.05 18.46
CA VAL A 28 -9.50 44.01 19.47
C VAL A 28 -9.18 42.64 18.83
N LEU A 29 -9.64 42.40 17.60
CA LEU A 29 -9.27 41.22 16.79
C LEU A 29 -8.00 41.40 15.95
N ALA A 30 -7.43 42.60 15.91
CA ALA A 30 -6.18 42.92 15.22
C ALA A 30 -5.04 43.28 16.20
N LYS A 31 -5.08 42.74 17.42
CA LYS A 31 -3.82 42.54 18.14
C LYS A 31 -3.05 41.50 17.31
N PRO A 32 -1.81 41.78 16.84
CA PRO A 32 -0.97 40.69 16.35
C PRO A 32 -1.01 39.64 17.45
N SER A 33 -1.34 38.39 17.11
CA SER A 33 -1.00 37.30 18.02
C SER A 33 0.47 37.53 18.34
N GLU A 34 0.80 37.83 19.59
CA GLU A 34 2.16 37.63 20.04
C GLU A 34 2.38 36.15 19.75
N GLU A 35 3.10 35.84 18.68
CA GLU A 35 3.72 34.55 18.51
C GLU A 35 4.52 34.38 19.79
N THR A 36 3.96 33.61 20.73
CA THR A 36 4.75 33.07 21.82
C THR A 36 5.95 32.46 21.13
N PRO A 37 7.19 32.84 21.49
CA PRO A 37 8.36 32.26 20.85
C PRO A 37 8.17 30.75 20.96
N THR A 38 7.99 30.09 19.83
CA THR A 38 7.80 28.65 19.77
C THR A 38 9.08 28.12 20.37
N ASP A 39 8.98 27.59 21.59
CA ASP A 39 10.15 27.18 22.34
C ASP A 39 10.95 26.26 21.45
N LYS A 40 12.24 26.57 21.23
CA LYS A 40 13.05 25.89 20.22
C LYS A 40 12.90 24.39 20.44
N THR A 41 12.51 23.64 19.41
CA THR A 41 12.36 22.20 19.53
C THR A 41 13.67 21.58 20.01
N THR A 42 13.58 20.75 21.04
CA THR A 42 14.70 20.04 21.66
C THR A 42 14.43 18.55 21.67
N ILE A 43 15.49 17.76 21.57
CA ILE A 43 15.44 16.31 21.79
C ILE A 43 16.71 15.88 22.50
N SER A 44 16.59 15.00 23.50
CA SER A 44 17.73 14.40 24.19
C SER A 44 17.49 12.93 24.49
N LEU A 45 18.54 12.12 24.32
CA LEU A 45 18.53 10.71 24.67
C LEU A 45 19.04 10.51 26.10
N ASN A 46 18.50 9.50 26.78
CA ASN A 46 18.94 9.11 28.12
C ASN A 46 20.35 8.48 28.13
N VAL A 47 20.84 8.02 26.99
CA VAL A 47 22.17 7.43 26.80
C VAL A 47 22.78 7.86 25.46
N ASN A 48 24.11 7.98 25.41
CA ASN A 48 24.86 8.29 24.20
C ASN A 48 25.72 7.13 23.68
N ALA A 49 25.89 6.07 24.49
CA ALA A 49 26.49 4.82 24.08
C ALA A 49 25.92 3.66 24.92
N TYR A 50 25.77 2.49 24.30
CA TYR A 50 25.33 1.27 24.98
C TYR A 50 25.90 0.02 24.29
N ALA A 51 26.17 -1.02 25.07
CA ALA A 51 26.66 -2.30 24.56
C ALA A 51 25.64 -3.41 24.84
N LEU A 52 25.39 -4.24 23.83
CA LEU A 52 24.43 -5.36 23.84
C LEU A 52 25.13 -6.62 23.33
N THR A 53 24.71 -7.77 23.81
CA THR A 53 24.97 -9.05 23.16
C THR A 53 23.93 -9.27 22.06
N GLU A 54 24.25 -10.07 21.03
CA GLU A 54 23.24 -10.49 20.04
C GLU A 54 21.97 -11.04 20.72
N ASP A 55 20.80 -10.75 20.16
CA ASP A 55 19.48 -11.07 20.71
C ASP A 55 19.11 -10.39 22.04
N GLU A 56 19.93 -9.48 22.56
CA GLU A 56 19.51 -8.57 23.63
C GLU A 56 18.75 -7.35 23.07
N THR A 57 17.94 -6.75 23.92
CA THR A 57 17.23 -5.51 23.61
C THR A 57 17.46 -4.47 24.68
N PHE A 58 17.40 -3.19 24.29
CA PHE A 58 17.48 -2.05 25.21
C PHE A 58 16.63 -0.90 24.69
N THR A 59 15.88 -0.24 25.56
CA THR A 59 15.07 0.93 25.18
C THR A 59 15.82 2.22 25.44
N ILE A 60 16.08 2.96 24.37
CA ILE A 60 16.57 4.34 24.47
C ILE A 60 15.36 5.24 24.68
N ALA A 61 15.34 5.96 25.79
CA ALA A 61 14.31 6.96 26.07
C ALA A 61 14.75 8.31 25.48
N ALA A 62 13.88 8.92 24.69
CA ALA A 62 14.04 10.28 24.18
C ALA A 62 13.09 11.23 24.92
N THR A 63 13.57 12.40 25.30
CA THR A 63 12.77 13.49 25.87
C THR A 63 12.73 14.66 24.89
N THR A 64 11.54 15.18 24.60
CA THR A 64 11.33 16.32 23.69
C THR A 64 10.28 17.27 24.24
N ASN A 65 10.35 18.55 23.88
CA ASN A 65 9.31 19.56 24.15
C ASN A 65 8.30 19.71 22.99
N SER A 66 8.43 18.92 21.92
CA SER A 66 7.46 18.87 20.81
C SER A 66 6.38 17.81 21.05
N THR A 67 5.20 18.03 20.47
CA THR A 67 4.12 17.05 20.36
C THR A 67 4.24 16.13 19.15
N ASP A 68 5.22 16.38 18.28
CA ASP A 68 5.46 15.58 17.09
C ASP A 68 5.98 14.19 17.44
N VAL A 69 5.74 13.24 16.53
CA VAL A 69 6.23 11.87 16.67
C VAL A 69 7.75 11.84 16.46
N ILE A 70 8.46 11.21 17.39
CA ILE A 70 9.91 10.98 17.25
C ILE A 70 10.13 9.89 16.20
N LYS A 71 10.95 10.20 15.19
CA LYS A 71 11.40 9.24 14.18
C LYS A 71 12.72 8.63 14.60
N TRP A 72 12.76 7.30 14.68
CA TRP A 72 13.97 6.54 14.99
C TRP A 72 14.59 5.93 13.74
N THR A 73 15.92 5.92 13.66
CA THR A 73 16.67 5.32 12.55
C THR A 73 17.94 4.63 13.06
N SER A 74 18.43 3.64 12.31
CA SER A 74 19.73 3.00 12.54
C SER A 74 20.59 3.18 11.29
N SER A 75 21.87 3.53 11.47
CA SER A 75 22.84 3.59 10.37
C SER A 75 23.17 2.22 9.78
N SER A 76 22.94 1.14 10.52
CA SER A 76 23.17 -0.25 10.09
C SER A 76 22.14 -1.17 10.76
N PRO A 77 20.92 -1.26 10.19
CA PRO A 77 19.83 -2.08 10.73
C PRO A 77 20.13 -3.57 10.83
N GLU A 78 21.15 -4.06 10.11
CA GLU A 78 21.64 -5.45 10.19
C GLU A 78 22.55 -5.72 11.41
N VAL A 79 23.13 -4.66 12.00
CA VAL A 79 23.90 -4.73 13.26
C VAL A 79 22.95 -4.57 14.43
N ALA A 80 22.17 -3.48 14.45
CA ALA A 80 21.06 -3.30 15.38
C ALA A 80 19.94 -2.47 14.74
N SER A 81 18.70 -2.90 14.91
CA SER A 81 17.52 -2.15 14.48
C SER A 81 16.86 -1.42 15.66
N VAL A 82 16.03 -0.43 15.39
CA VAL A 82 15.29 0.33 16.42
C VAL A 82 13.81 0.39 16.06
N SER A 83 12.92 0.17 17.03
CA SER A 83 11.47 0.31 16.86
C SER A 83 11.02 1.78 16.87
N SER A 84 9.75 2.04 16.56
CA SER A 84 9.18 3.40 16.60
C SER A 84 9.13 3.98 18.03
N GLN A 85 9.29 3.14 19.05
CA GLN A 85 9.33 3.54 20.46
C GLN A 85 10.76 3.63 21.02
N GLY A 86 11.79 3.51 20.18
CA GLY A 86 13.19 3.60 20.62
C GLY A 86 13.75 2.31 21.21
N ARG A 87 13.07 1.16 21.03
CA ARG A 87 13.61 -0.14 21.46
C ARG A 87 14.62 -0.66 20.44
N VAL A 88 15.87 -0.78 20.87
CA VAL A 88 17.00 -1.31 20.09
C VAL A 88 17.03 -2.82 20.20
N ILE A 89 17.22 -3.50 19.06
CA ILE A 89 17.33 -4.95 18.92
C ILE A 89 18.71 -5.26 18.34
N ALA A 90 19.55 -5.95 19.11
CA ALA A 90 20.87 -6.38 18.65
C ALA A 90 20.75 -7.61 17.73
N LYS A 91 21.39 -7.55 16.55
CA LYS A 91 21.28 -8.60 15.53
C LYS A 91 22.61 -9.30 15.24
N THR A 92 23.61 -8.52 14.83
CA THR A 92 24.91 -9.06 14.43
C THR A 92 26.02 -8.26 15.11
N ALA A 93 27.06 -8.93 15.58
CA ALA A 93 28.23 -8.30 16.15
C ALA A 93 28.79 -7.19 15.25
N GLY A 94 29.06 -6.03 15.84
CA GLY A 94 29.45 -4.83 15.10
C GLY A 94 29.08 -3.56 15.85
N GLU A 95 29.15 -2.42 15.16
CA GLU A 95 28.80 -1.12 15.73
C GLU A 95 27.86 -0.37 14.79
N THR A 96 26.88 0.32 15.35
CA THR A 96 25.94 1.18 14.62
C THR A 96 25.56 2.39 15.47
N THR A 97 25.00 3.41 14.84
CA THR A 97 24.42 4.58 15.51
C THR A 97 22.91 4.57 15.35
N ILE A 98 22.21 4.72 16.48
CA ILE A 98 20.77 4.91 16.54
C ILE A 98 20.49 6.40 16.70
N THR A 99 19.63 6.96 15.85
CA THR A 99 19.30 8.40 15.83
C THR A 99 17.81 8.61 16.04
N ALA A 100 17.45 9.48 16.98
CA ALA A 100 16.10 9.98 17.18
C ALA A 100 15.99 11.39 16.59
N THR A 101 14.95 11.64 15.81
CA THR A 101 14.70 12.91 15.13
C THR A 101 13.29 13.40 15.41
N VAL A 102 13.13 14.69 15.70
CA VAL A 102 11.82 15.35 15.81
C VAL A 102 11.92 16.73 15.16
N GLY A 103 11.07 16.99 14.16
CA GLY A 103 11.27 18.14 13.26
C GLY A 103 12.66 18.11 12.63
N ASP A 104 13.40 19.22 12.75
CA ASP A 104 14.75 19.39 12.20
C ASP A 104 15.88 19.09 13.21
N VAL A 105 15.56 18.65 14.43
CA VAL A 105 16.56 18.35 15.47
C VAL A 105 16.69 16.85 15.70
N SER A 106 17.90 16.41 16.06
CA SER A 106 18.18 15.01 16.33
C SER A 106 19.22 14.84 17.45
N ASP A 107 19.18 13.67 18.09
CA ASP A 107 20.19 13.19 19.02
C ASP A 107 20.46 11.69 18.75
N SER A 108 21.62 11.19 19.16
CA SER A 108 22.09 9.86 18.74
C SER A 108 22.82 9.08 19.82
N CYS A 109 22.75 7.75 19.75
CA CYS A 109 23.40 6.82 20.63
C CYS A 109 24.22 5.80 19.83
N ARG A 110 25.48 5.59 20.22
CA ARG A 110 26.36 4.56 19.66
C ARG A 110 26.04 3.20 20.28
N VAL A 111 25.67 2.23 19.46
CA VAL A 111 25.37 0.87 19.89
C VAL A 111 26.48 -0.06 19.44
N GLN A 112 27.07 -0.79 20.39
CA GLN A 112 28.02 -1.86 20.12
C GLN A 112 27.36 -3.21 20.40
N VAL A 113 27.33 -4.08 19.38
CA VAL A 113 26.84 -5.45 19.51
C VAL A 113 28.04 -6.38 19.61
N VAL A 114 28.06 -7.20 20.66
CA VAL A 114 29.07 -8.26 20.85
C VAL A 114 28.47 -9.62 20.48
N ALA A 115 29.29 -10.48 19.87
CA ALA A 115 28.85 -11.81 19.43
C ALA A 115 28.39 -12.67 20.62
N ASP A 116 27.28 -13.39 20.43
CA ASP A 116 26.80 -14.34 21.44
C ASP A 116 27.62 -15.63 21.39
N ASN A 117 28.26 -15.99 22.51
CA ASN A 117 28.96 -17.27 22.67
C ASN A 117 28.17 -18.28 23.52
N ALA A 118 26.93 -17.96 23.90
CA ALA A 118 26.18 -18.75 24.87
C ALA A 118 25.37 -19.89 24.24
N GLN A 119 25.10 -20.91 25.06
CA GLN A 119 24.64 -22.22 24.60
C GLN A 119 23.13 -22.34 24.34
N ALA A 120 22.32 -21.39 24.82
CA ALA A 120 20.87 -21.42 24.63
C ALA A 120 20.40 -20.50 23.50
N THR A 121 19.34 -20.85 22.76
CA THR A 121 18.80 -20.03 21.66
C THR A 121 17.29 -20.17 21.61
N ILE A 122 16.59 -19.06 21.30
CA ILE A 122 15.14 -19.09 21.03
C ILE A 122 14.95 -19.37 19.54
N LYS A 123 14.22 -20.44 19.22
CA LYS A 123 13.80 -20.78 17.86
C LYS A 123 12.30 -20.59 17.73
N LEU A 124 11.90 -19.55 17.00
CA LEU A 124 10.50 -19.27 16.69
C LEU A 124 10.08 -20.12 15.48
N ALA A 125 8.85 -20.66 15.52
CA ALA A 125 8.30 -21.42 14.40
C ALA A 125 8.03 -20.52 13.17
N GLN A 126 7.73 -19.25 13.42
CA GLN A 126 7.54 -18.21 12.41
C GLN A 126 8.09 -16.89 12.92
N THR A 127 8.74 -16.13 12.04
CA THR A 127 9.26 -14.78 12.34
C THR A 127 8.27 -13.68 11.96
N THR A 128 7.25 -14.01 11.17
CA THR A 128 6.13 -13.12 10.83
C THR A 128 4.82 -13.83 11.12
N LEU A 129 3.96 -13.18 11.89
CA LEU A 129 2.62 -13.62 12.21
C LEU A 129 1.63 -12.69 11.51
N ARG A 130 0.88 -13.23 10.54
CA ARG A 130 -0.15 -12.49 9.82
C ARG A 130 -1.52 -12.79 10.41
N LEU A 131 -2.21 -11.72 10.80
CA LEU A 131 -3.55 -11.77 11.37
C LEU A 131 -4.45 -10.86 10.55
N SER A 132 -5.75 -11.07 10.63
CA SER A 132 -6.71 -10.05 10.23
C SER A 132 -7.57 -9.65 11.41
N VAL A 133 -8.17 -8.46 11.32
CA VAL A 133 -9.17 -8.01 12.29
C VAL A 133 -10.37 -8.98 12.40
N ALA A 134 -10.56 -9.88 11.42
CA ALA A 134 -11.59 -10.91 11.41
C ALA A 134 -11.12 -12.31 11.86
N SER A 135 -9.85 -12.69 11.60
CA SER A 135 -9.36 -14.07 11.75
C SER A 135 -8.89 -14.47 13.15
N GLY A 136 -9.14 -13.63 14.16
CA GLY A 136 -8.94 -13.97 15.57
C GLY A 136 -7.48 -14.00 16.03
N ALA A 137 -7.29 -14.32 17.31
CA ALA A 137 -5.99 -14.34 17.98
C ALA A 137 -5.20 -15.63 17.68
N MET A 138 -3.86 -15.56 17.67
CA MET A 138 -2.97 -16.70 17.44
C MET A 138 -1.81 -16.73 18.44
N GLN A 139 -1.48 -17.92 18.95
CA GLN A 139 -0.38 -18.10 19.87
C GLN A 139 0.96 -18.22 19.14
N ILE A 140 1.96 -17.49 19.62
CA ILE A 140 3.35 -17.63 19.16
C ILE A 140 3.86 -19.03 19.53
N GLN A 141 4.39 -19.74 18.54
CA GLN A 141 4.96 -21.07 18.70
C GLN A 141 6.48 -21.01 18.56
N GLY A 142 7.18 -21.79 19.37
CA GLY A 142 8.64 -21.86 19.35
C GLY A 142 9.20 -22.75 20.45
N THR A 143 10.52 -22.80 20.51
CA THR A 143 11.27 -23.59 21.48
C THR A 143 12.52 -22.85 21.93
N VAL A 144 13.01 -23.18 23.12
CA VAL A 144 14.33 -22.79 23.60
C VAL A 144 15.24 -24.02 23.56
N VAL A 145 16.36 -23.91 22.84
CA VAL A 145 17.34 -25.00 22.68
C VAL A 145 18.59 -24.61 23.46
N GLY A 146 19.08 -25.47 24.36
CA GLY A 146 20.31 -25.25 25.12
C GLY A 146 21.10 -26.54 25.31
N GLY A 147 22.32 -26.61 24.74
CA GLY A 147 23.07 -27.87 24.67
C GLY A 147 22.26 -28.97 23.98
N ASP A 148 22.11 -30.13 24.63
CA ASP A 148 21.29 -31.26 24.14
C ASP A 148 19.80 -31.17 24.56
N SER A 149 19.40 -30.12 25.30
CA SER A 149 18.03 -29.95 25.79
C SER A 149 17.20 -29.03 24.90
N GLN A 150 15.92 -29.36 24.72
CA GLN A 150 14.94 -28.52 24.04
C GLN A 150 13.66 -28.43 24.87
N GLN A 151 13.15 -27.21 25.05
CA GLN A 151 11.92 -26.93 25.78
C GLN A 151 10.97 -26.10 24.92
N THR A 152 9.67 -26.23 25.12
CA THR A 152 8.69 -25.28 24.59
C THR A 152 8.89 -23.89 25.22
N LEU A 153 8.35 -22.84 24.59
CA LEU A 153 8.39 -21.48 25.16
C LEU A 153 7.75 -21.43 26.56
N ALA A 154 6.64 -22.15 26.76
CA ALA A 154 5.95 -22.19 28.04
C ALA A 154 6.80 -22.87 29.14
N GLU A 155 7.43 -24.01 28.85
CA GLU A 155 8.31 -24.71 29.79
C GLU A 155 9.57 -23.90 30.13
N ALA A 156 10.07 -23.12 29.18
CA ALA A 156 11.20 -22.21 29.37
C ALA A 156 10.81 -20.91 30.09
N GLY A 157 9.55 -20.72 30.47
CA GLY A 157 9.06 -19.53 31.16
C GLY A 157 9.15 -18.26 30.31
N ALA A 158 8.91 -18.38 29.00
CA ALA A 158 8.98 -17.25 28.09
C ALA A 158 7.97 -16.15 28.47
N THR A 159 8.40 -14.89 28.35
CA THR A 159 7.57 -13.70 28.52
C THR A 159 7.40 -12.98 27.19
N TYR A 160 6.30 -12.23 27.07
CA TYR A 160 5.89 -11.59 25.82
C TYR A 160 5.56 -10.12 26.03
N GLU A 161 5.93 -9.29 25.08
CA GLU A 161 5.62 -7.86 25.08
C GLU A 161 5.35 -7.36 23.65
N THR A 162 4.36 -6.50 23.46
CA THR A 162 4.08 -5.86 22.16
C THR A 162 4.69 -4.47 22.12
N ASP A 163 5.29 -4.10 20.99
CA ASP A 163 5.77 -2.72 20.74
C ASP A 163 4.59 -1.76 20.57
N ASN A 164 3.46 -2.21 20.04
CA ASN A 164 2.30 -1.36 19.80
C ASN A 164 0.97 -2.10 20.03
N ALA A 165 0.43 -1.92 21.24
CA ALA A 165 -0.84 -2.49 21.67
C ALA A 165 -2.06 -1.96 20.91
N SER A 166 -1.98 -0.81 20.22
CA SER A 166 -3.10 -0.34 19.39
C SER A 166 -3.24 -1.13 18.09
N VAL A 167 -2.17 -1.81 17.64
CA VAL A 167 -2.16 -2.70 16.47
C VAL A 167 -2.42 -4.15 16.88
N ALA A 168 -1.68 -4.67 17.87
CA ALA A 168 -1.90 -6.01 18.41
C ALA A 168 -1.47 -6.11 19.87
N THR A 169 -2.23 -6.82 20.69
CA THR A 169 -1.89 -7.16 22.08
C THR A 169 -1.36 -8.59 22.18
N VAL A 170 -0.64 -8.90 23.25
CA VAL A 170 -0.16 -10.27 23.53
C VAL A 170 -0.43 -10.62 24.99
N SER A 171 -0.98 -11.81 25.24
CA SER A 171 -1.22 -12.32 26.60
C SER A 171 0.00 -13.05 27.16
N ALA A 172 -0.06 -13.39 28.45
CA ALA A 172 1.05 -14.04 29.18
C ALA A 172 1.46 -15.41 28.60
N ASP A 173 0.56 -16.10 27.90
CA ASP A 173 0.83 -17.37 27.21
C ASP A 173 1.35 -17.19 25.77
N GLY A 174 1.53 -15.95 25.31
CA GLY A 174 1.98 -15.64 23.95
C GLY A 174 0.87 -15.58 22.90
N THR A 175 -0.40 -15.56 23.29
CA THR A 175 -1.53 -15.38 22.36
C THR A 175 -1.63 -13.91 21.92
N VAL A 176 -1.40 -13.67 20.62
CA VAL A 176 -1.44 -12.36 19.98
C VAL A 176 -2.84 -12.09 19.44
N THR A 177 -3.46 -11.00 19.87
CA THR A 177 -4.80 -10.57 19.45
C THR A 177 -4.71 -9.33 18.57
N PRO A 178 -5.23 -9.36 17.32
CA PRO A 178 -5.23 -8.21 16.43
C PRO A 178 -6.22 -7.14 16.92
N MET A 179 -5.82 -5.88 16.88
CA MET A 179 -6.61 -4.74 17.36
C MET A 179 -6.97 -3.78 16.22
N SER A 180 -6.00 -3.41 15.38
CA SER A 180 -6.22 -2.56 14.22
C SER A 180 -5.25 -2.87 13.08
N VAL A 181 -5.66 -2.53 11.86
CA VAL A 181 -4.85 -2.72 10.65
C VAL A 181 -3.53 -1.95 10.80
N GLY A 182 -2.41 -2.63 10.60
CA GLY A 182 -1.10 -2.07 10.90
C GLY A 182 -0.04 -3.15 11.06
N SER A 183 1.17 -2.74 11.41
CA SER A 183 2.24 -3.68 11.73
C SER A 183 2.86 -3.29 13.07
N THR A 184 3.26 -4.28 13.85
CA THR A 184 3.94 -4.12 15.15
C THR A 184 4.92 -5.26 15.36
N LEU A 185 5.70 -5.20 16.44
CA LEU A 185 6.61 -6.25 16.85
C LEU A 185 6.11 -6.87 18.16
N VAL A 186 6.26 -8.18 18.30
CA VAL A 186 6.12 -8.87 19.58
C VAL A 186 7.48 -9.45 19.98
N PHE A 187 7.93 -9.10 21.17
CA PHE A 187 9.17 -9.55 21.78
C PHE A 187 8.89 -10.82 22.58
N VAL A 188 9.67 -11.86 22.32
CA VAL A 188 9.61 -13.16 23.00
C VAL A 188 10.90 -13.31 23.79
N SER A 189 10.82 -13.29 25.11
CA SER A 189 11.99 -13.30 25.98
C SER A 189 12.06 -14.55 26.84
N ALA A 190 13.19 -15.25 26.82
CA ALA A 190 13.43 -16.44 27.64
C ALA A 190 14.93 -16.57 27.95
N ASN A 191 15.28 -16.97 29.17
CA ASN A 191 16.68 -17.17 29.60
C ASN A 191 17.61 -15.98 29.28
N GLY A 192 17.11 -14.75 29.49
CA GLY A 192 17.86 -13.51 29.25
C GLY A 192 18.03 -13.13 27.77
N ARG A 193 17.43 -13.87 26.83
CA ARG A 193 17.45 -13.56 25.39
C ARG A 193 16.09 -13.10 24.90
N THR A 194 16.08 -12.35 23.81
CA THR A 194 14.87 -11.84 23.17
C THR A 194 14.91 -12.08 21.67
N LYS A 195 13.87 -12.71 21.13
CA LYS A 195 13.59 -12.76 19.69
C LYS A 195 12.34 -11.95 19.36
N THR A 196 12.20 -11.61 18.10
CA THR A 196 11.08 -10.79 17.62
C THR A 196 10.24 -11.57 16.63
N VAL A 197 8.92 -11.46 16.79
CA VAL A 197 7.92 -11.83 15.80
C VAL A 197 7.36 -10.52 15.21
N ALA A 198 7.49 -10.33 13.91
CA ALA A 198 6.76 -9.27 13.21
C ALA A 198 5.27 -9.65 13.17
N VAL A 199 4.39 -8.76 13.63
CA VAL A 199 2.94 -8.97 13.57
C VAL A 199 2.36 -8.01 12.55
N GLU A 200 1.70 -8.56 11.54
CA GLU A 200 1.05 -7.81 10.47
C GLU A 200 -0.46 -8.05 10.58
N VAL A 201 -1.21 -6.98 10.81
CA VAL A 201 -2.67 -7.02 10.93
C VAL A 201 -3.29 -6.43 9.66
N TYR A 202 -4.07 -7.27 9.00
CA TYR A 202 -4.75 -6.98 7.74
C TYR A 202 -6.24 -6.71 7.97
N THR A 203 -6.86 -6.02 7.00
CA THR A 203 -8.32 -5.96 6.90
C THR A 203 -8.88 -7.36 6.68
N MET A 204 -8.26 -8.12 5.78
CA MET A 204 -8.66 -9.49 5.49
C MET A 204 -7.47 -10.30 4.97
N LEU A 205 -7.35 -11.54 5.45
CA LEU A 205 -6.53 -12.55 4.81
C LEU A 205 -7.41 -13.28 3.79
N VAL A 206 -6.96 -13.39 2.55
CA VAL A 206 -7.74 -13.90 1.42
C VAL A 206 -7.20 -15.27 1.05
N SER A 207 -7.97 -16.32 1.33
CA SER A 207 -7.48 -17.71 1.23
C SER A 207 -8.28 -18.59 0.27
N THR A 208 -9.47 -18.13 -0.13
CA THR A 208 -10.43 -18.86 -0.99
C THR A 208 -11.05 -17.95 -2.04
N ALA A 209 -11.73 -18.53 -3.03
CA ALA A 209 -12.45 -17.77 -4.05
C ALA A 209 -13.63 -16.97 -3.44
N GLU A 210 -14.28 -17.53 -2.43
CA GLU A 210 -15.30 -16.84 -1.63
C GLU A 210 -14.72 -15.64 -0.89
N ASP A 211 -13.56 -15.80 -0.24
CA ASP A 211 -12.85 -14.69 0.42
C ASP A 211 -12.52 -13.57 -0.56
N TRP A 212 -12.04 -13.92 -1.75
CA TRP A 212 -11.72 -12.95 -2.80
C TRP A 212 -12.95 -12.18 -3.24
N ASN A 213 -14.07 -12.88 -3.45
CA ASN A 213 -15.35 -12.26 -3.77
C ASN A 213 -15.87 -11.34 -2.65
N VAL A 214 -15.67 -11.72 -1.38
CA VAL A 214 -15.98 -10.85 -0.23
C VAL A 214 -15.10 -9.61 -0.24
N MET A 215 -13.79 -9.74 -0.46
CA MET A 215 -12.85 -8.62 -0.58
C MET A 215 -13.30 -7.62 -1.65
N LEU A 216 -13.66 -8.10 -2.85
CA LEU A 216 -14.17 -7.26 -3.93
C LEU A 216 -15.51 -6.58 -3.59
N GLY A 217 -16.31 -7.17 -2.70
CA GLY A 217 -17.58 -6.61 -2.25
C GLY A 217 -17.43 -5.47 -1.22
N LEU A 218 -16.27 -5.32 -0.59
CA LEU A 218 -16.06 -4.30 0.43
C LEU A 218 -16.12 -2.87 -0.16
N PRO A 219 -16.65 -1.89 0.60
CA PRO A 219 -16.53 -0.49 0.22
C PRO A 219 -15.07 -0.07 0.24
N GLY A 220 -14.65 0.73 -0.74
CA GLY A 220 -13.27 1.16 -0.84
C GLY A 220 -12.81 1.99 0.38
N ASN A 221 -11.63 1.66 0.88
CA ASN A 221 -10.98 2.29 2.02
C ASN A 221 -9.46 2.32 1.75
N LEU A 222 -8.86 3.52 1.73
CA LEU A 222 -7.43 3.68 1.47
C LEU A 222 -6.53 3.03 2.53
N ALA A 223 -7.03 2.86 3.76
CA ALA A 223 -6.31 2.18 4.83
C ALA A 223 -6.46 0.66 4.82
N ALA A 224 -7.25 0.09 3.89
CA ALA A 224 -7.43 -1.35 3.83
C ALA A 224 -6.14 -2.07 3.41
N ARG A 225 -5.89 -3.22 4.05
CA ARG A 225 -4.76 -4.11 3.73
C ARG A 225 -5.28 -5.52 3.51
N PHE A 226 -4.98 -6.10 2.36
CA PHE A 226 -5.35 -7.45 1.97
C PHE A 226 -4.08 -8.27 1.71
N TYR A 227 -4.08 -9.53 2.14
CA TYR A 227 -2.98 -10.45 1.89
C TYR A 227 -3.52 -11.79 1.43
N VAL A 228 -3.05 -12.26 0.28
CA VAL A 228 -3.40 -13.59 -0.22
C VAL A 228 -2.53 -14.63 0.49
N THR A 229 -3.14 -15.66 1.06
CA THR A 229 -2.42 -16.65 1.87
C THR A 229 -2.22 -18.00 1.18
N ASN A 230 -2.89 -18.23 0.05
CA ASN A 230 -2.81 -19.46 -0.74
C ASN A 230 -3.03 -19.14 -2.22
N ASP A 231 -2.66 -20.06 -3.11
CA ASP A 231 -3.19 -20.04 -4.48
C ASP A 231 -4.71 -20.25 -4.46
N ILE A 232 -5.44 -19.49 -5.25
CA ILE A 232 -6.91 -19.46 -5.29
C ILE A 232 -7.39 -19.85 -6.69
N ASP A 233 -8.05 -21.01 -6.77
CA ASP A 233 -8.67 -21.50 -7.99
C ASP A 233 -10.16 -21.11 -8.03
N PHE A 234 -10.57 -20.42 -9.10
CA PHE A 234 -11.96 -20.05 -9.36
C PHE A 234 -12.75 -21.07 -10.17
N SER A 235 -12.17 -22.25 -10.47
CA SER A 235 -12.88 -23.31 -11.18
C SER A 235 -14.20 -23.69 -10.49
N GLY A 236 -15.32 -23.44 -11.18
CA GLY A 236 -16.67 -23.71 -10.65
C GLY A 236 -17.21 -22.63 -9.69
N VAL A 237 -16.49 -21.53 -9.49
CA VAL A 237 -16.90 -20.40 -8.65
C VAL A 237 -17.10 -19.15 -9.53
N THR A 238 -18.23 -18.47 -9.37
CA THR A 238 -18.51 -17.21 -10.09
C THR A 238 -17.62 -16.09 -9.56
N TYR A 239 -17.00 -15.34 -10.47
CA TYR A 239 -16.24 -14.14 -10.12
C TYR A 239 -17.13 -12.90 -10.00
N ASN A 240 -17.14 -12.24 -8.85
CA ASN A 240 -17.99 -11.08 -8.57
C ASN A 240 -17.34 -9.79 -9.06
N ALA A 241 -17.40 -9.56 -10.38
CA ALA A 241 -16.82 -8.37 -11.00
C ALA A 241 -17.40 -7.05 -10.45
N LYS A 242 -16.52 -6.07 -10.16
CA LYS A 242 -16.96 -4.69 -9.90
C LYS A 242 -17.36 -4.01 -11.21
N THR A 243 -18.65 -3.84 -11.42
CA THR A 243 -19.21 -3.36 -12.71
C THR A 243 -19.45 -1.86 -12.78
N ASN A 244 -19.48 -1.15 -11.65
CA ASN A 244 -19.69 0.29 -11.64
C ASN A 244 -18.43 1.05 -12.10
N ASN A 245 -18.43 1.44 -13.37
CA ASN A 245 -17.27 2.03 -14.04
C ASN A 245 -17.59 3.31 -14.83
N GLY A 246 -18.78 3.89 -14.64
CA GLY A 246 -19.21 5.14 -15.27
C GLY A 246 -19.19 6.32 -14.29
N GLY A 247 -19.34 7.54 -14.83
CA GLY A 247 -19.52 8.76 -14.03
C GLY A 247 -18.35 9.11 -13.10
N ASP A 248 -18.66 9.92 -12.08
CA ASP A 248 -17.75 10.33 -11.02
C ASP A 248 -17.22 9.12 -10.24
N VAL A 249 -15.95 9.18 -9.82
CA VAL A 249 -15.30 8.06 -9.14
C VAL A 249 -15.42 8.27 -7.63
N LEU A 250 -16.24 7.45 -6.97
CA LEU A 250 -16.34 7.43 -5.52
C LEU A 250 -15.45 6.34 -4.93
N LEU A 251 -14.75 6.66 -3.84
CA LEU A 251 -13.88 5.71 -3.13
C LEU A 251 -14.66 4.45 -2.71
N SER A 252 -15.87 4.62 -2.16
CA SER A 252 -16.72 3.51 -1.68
C SER A 252 -17.12 2.51 -2.77
N GLN A 253 -17.04 2.89 -4.04
CA GLN A 253 -17.43 2.06 -5.19
C GLN A 253 -16.22 1.46 -5.92
N SER A 254 -15.00 1.85 -5.52
CA SER A 254 -13.75 1.51 -6.19
C SER A 254 -12.95 0.47 -5.40
N PHE A 255 -12.04 -0.24 -6.06
CA PHE A 255 -11.03 -1.04 -5.39
C PHE A 255 -9.86 -0.16 -4.95
N CYS A 256 -9.55 -0.18 -3.65
CA CYS A 256 -8.64 0.76 -2.99
C CYS A 256 -7.79 0.07 -1.92
N GLY A 257 -6.76 0.75 -1.42
CA GLY A 257 -5.89 0.22 -0.38
C GLY A 257 -4.83 -0.74 -0.94
N SER A 258 -4.25 -1.58 -0.08
CA SER A 258 -3.18 -2.50 -0.51
C SER A 258 -3.66 -3.93 -0.65
N LEU A 259 -3.22 -4.60 -1.73
CA LEU A 259 -3.36 -6.03 -1.94
C LEU A 259 -1.99 -6.61 -2.27
N ASP A 260 -1.47 -7.42 -1.36
CA ASP A 260 -0.24 -8.19 -1.56
C ASP A 260 -0.60 -9.65 -1.82
N GLY A 261 -0.19 -10.17 -2.97
CA GLY A 261 -0.41 -11.57 -3.33
C GLY A 261 0.52 -12.53 -2.61
N GLY A 262 1.61 -12.04 -2.01
CA GLY A 262 2.58 -12.90 -1.31
C GLY A 262 3.25 -13.95 -2.21
N GLY A 263 3.24 -13.75 -3.53
CA GLY A 263 3.71 -14.72 -4.53
C GLY A 263 2.62 -15.67 -5.05
N HIS A 264 1.41 -15.63 -4.50
CA HIS A 264 0.34 -16.57 -4.84
C HIS A 264 -0.37 -16.23 -6.16
N THR A 265 -1.01 -17.27 -6.70
CA THR A 265 -1.74 -17.23 -7.97
C THR A 265 -3.25 -17.26 -7.78
N ILE A 266 -3.95 -16.38 -8.50
CA ILE A 266 -5.40 -16.44 -8.71
C ILE A 266 -5.63 -17.03 -10.10
N SER A 267 -6.29 -18.19 -10.18
CA SER A 267 -6.38 -18.95 -11.42
C SER A 267 -7.81 -19.25 -11.87
N ASN A 268 -7.97 -19.46 -13.18
CA ASN A 268 -9.17 -20.02 -13.81
C ASN A 268 -10.45 -19.20 -13.59
N VAL A 269 -10.29 -17.88 -13.49
CA VAL A 269 -11.44 -16.97 -13.53
C VAL A 269 -12.04 -16.98 -14.93
N THR A 270 -13.31 -17.30 -15.05
CA THR A 270 -14.09 -17.09 -16.29
C THR A 270 -15.18 -16.08 -16.02
N PHE A 271 -15.14 -14.94 -16.72
CA PHE A 271 -16.15 -13.90 -16.55
C PHE A 271 -17.48 -14.31 -17.18
N ASP A 272 -18.59 -13.92 -16.55
CA ASP A 272 -19.91 -14.08 -17.13
C ASP A 272 -20.06 -13.14 -18.35
N SER A 273 -20.48 -13.71 -19.48
CA SER A 273 -20.77 -12.98 -20.73
C SER A 273 -21.82 -11.88 -20.59
N ALA A 274 -22.67 -11.92 -19.56
CA ALA A 274 -23.63 -10.86 -19.25
C ALA A 274 -22.98 -9.60 -18.67
N VAL A 275 -21.73 -9.67 -18.19
CA VAL A 275 -20.99 -8.53 -17.66
C VAL A 275 -20.36 -7.75 -18.81
N SER A 276 -20.84 -6.52 -19.05
CA SER A 276 -20.42 -5.68 -20.16
C SER A 276 -19.07 -4.96 -19.98
N SER A 277 -18.57 -4.85 -18.74
CA SER A 277 -17.29 -4.21 -18.42
C SER A 277 -16.46 -5.15 -17.55
N GLN A 278 -15.72 -6.05 -18.21
CA GLN A 278 -14.94 -7.08 -17.53
C GLN A 278 -13.52 -6.58 -17.22
N SER A 279 -13.14 -6.70 -15.96
CA SER A 279 -11.78 -6.56 -15.44
C SER A 279 -11.71 -7.17 -14.05
N LEU A 280 -10.50 -7.47 -13.57
CA LEU A 280 -10.31 -8.07 -12.25
C LEU A 280 -10.80 -7.14 -11.12
N PHE A 281 -10.52 -5.84 -11.20
CA PHE A 281 -10.76 -4.91 -10.09
C PHE A 281 -11.78 -3.79 -10.38
N GLY A 282 -12.36 -3.73 -11.58
CA GLY A 282 -13.25 -2.64 -11.97
C GLY A 282 -12.49 -1.31 -12.04
N THR A 283 -12.88 -0.34 -11.23
CA THR A 283 -12.17 0.92 -11.06
C THR A 283 -11.20 0.84 -9.88
N MET A 284 -9.91 1.05 -10.12
CA MET A 284 -8.87 1.14 -9.09
C MET A 284 -8.53 2.60 -8.78
N VAL A 285 -8.45 2.95 -7.50
CA VAL A 285 -7.96 4.26 -7.04
C VAL A 285 -7.23 4.12 -5.71
N GLY A 286 -6.10 4.83 -5.54
CA GLY A 286 -5.30 4.75 -4.32
C GLY A 286 -4.90 3.33 -3.94
N CYS A 287 -4.69 2.48 -4.95
CA CYS A 287 -4.45 1.06 -4.77
C CYS A 287 -2.98 0.71 -4.95
N THR A 288 -2.41 -0.05 -4.02
CA THR A 288 -1.09 -0.68 -4.17
C THR A 288 -1.27 -2.18 -4.37
N LEU A 289 -0.98 -2.68 -5.57
CA LEU A 289 -1.10 -4.09 -5.94
C LEU A 289 0.31 -4.68 -6.09
N THR A 290 0.64 -5.69 -5.30
CA THR A 290 2.00 -6.27 -5.30
C THR A 290 2.02 -7.78 -5.33
N ASN A 291 3.07 -8.34 -5.94
CA ASN A 291 3.49 -9.74 -5.81
C ASN A 291 2.36 -10.75 -6.01
N ILE A 292 1.62 -10.63 -7.11
CA ILE A 292 0.47 -11.50 -7.40
C ILE A 292 0.50 -11.98 -8.85
N ALA A 293 0.10 -13.23 -9.06
CA ALA A 293 -0.09 -13.80 -10.38
C ALA A 293 -1.57 -14.04 -10.68
N PHE A 294 -1.99 -13.70 -11.90
CA PHE A 294 -3.31 -14.03 -12.43
C PHE A 294 -3.12 -15.00 -13.59
N SER A 295 -3.59 -16.23 -13.45
CA SER A 295 -3.36 -17.30 -14.43
C SER A 295 -4.67 -17.73 -15.08
N ASN A 296 -4.68 -17.87 -16.41
CA ASN A 296 -5.84 -18.31 -17.18
C ASN A 296 -7.12 -17.50 -16.84
N ILE A 297 -7.03 -16.17 -16.94
CA ILE A 297 -8.18 -15.27 -16.75
C ILE A 297 -8.91 -15.11 -18.07
N HIS A 298 -10.12 -15.64 -18.15
CA HIS A 298 -10.91 -15.72 -19.39
C HIS A 298 -11.99 -14.65 -19.44
N PHE A 299 -11.78 -13.68 -20.32
CA PHE A 299 -12.70 -12.61 -20.66
C PHE A 299 -13.61 -13.02 -21.83
N THR A 300 -14.92 -12.97 -21.59
CA THR A 300 -15.98 -13.48 -22.48
C THR A 300 -16.79 -12.37 -23.14
N ALA A 301 -16.44 -11.10 -22.93
CA ALA A 301 -17.07 -9.95 -23.55
C ALA A 301 -16.03 -9.06 -24.27
N SER A 302 -16.46 -8.36 -25.32
CA SER A 302 -15.63 -7.37 -26.01
C SER A 302 -15.28 -6.17 -25.11
N GLY A 303 -14.16 -5.50 -25.35
CA GLY A 303 -13.78 -4.32 -24.58
C GLY A 303 -13.19 -4.62 -23.20
N ALA A 304 -12.94 -5.89 -22.88
CA ALA A 304 -12.34 -6.30 -21.61
C ALA A 304 -11.00 -5.60 -21.35
N ALA A 305 -10.76 -5.29 -20.08
CA ALA A 305 -9.48 -4.80 -19.57
C ALA A 305 -8.94 -5.83 -18.57
N GLY A 306 -7.63 -6.05 -18.56
CA GLY A 306 -6.99 -7.05 -17.69
C GLY A 306 -7.23 -6.76 -16.21
N LEU A 307 -6.45 -5.84 -15.65
CA LEU A 307 -6.51 -5.51 -14.23
C LEU A 307 -7.71 -4.63 -13.89
N ALA A 308 -7.95 -3.55 -14.65
CA ALA A 308 -8.95 -2.55 -14.28
C ALA A 308 -9.55 -1.83 -15.49
N ILE A 309 -10.84 -1.51 -15.46
CA ILE A 309 -11.46 -0.60 -16.42
C ILE A 309 -10.83 0.79 -16.33
N ARG A 310 -10.51 1.26 -15.12
CA ARG A 310 -9.83 2.54 -14.89
C ARG A 310 -8.78 2.39 -13.79
N VAL A 311 -7.56 2.87 -14.05
CA VAL A 311 -6.54 3.09 -13.02
C VAL A 311 -6.45 4.59 -12.78
N LEU A 312 -6.84 5.04 -11.58
CA LEU A 312 -6.95 6.46 -11.23
C LEU A 312 -5.91 6.96 -10.24
N GLN A 313 -5.65 8.26 -10.34
CA GLN A 313 -4.88 9.03 -9.38
C GLN A 313 -5.71 9.95 -8.48
N HIS A 314 -7.03 9.93 -8.63
CA HIS A 314 -7.94 10.78 -7.86
C HIS A 314 -9.33 10.16 -7.75
N TYR A 315 -10.10 10.66 -6.79
CA TYR A 315 -11.51 10.33 -6.60
C TYR A 315 -12.29 11.56 -6.15
N ASN A 316 -13.61 11.54 -6.33
CA ASN A 316 -14.52 12.55 -5.86
C ASN A 316 -14.90 12.30 -4.39
N VAL A 317 -14.99 13.36 -3.60
CA VAL A 317 -15.58 13.29 -2.26
C VAL A 317 -17.09 13.07 -2.37
N ALA A 318 -17.64 12.22 -1.51
CA ALA A 318 -19.08 12.05 -1.40
C ALA A 318 -19.68 13.06 -0.40
N ASP A 319 -20.85 13.62 -0.73
CA ASP A 319 -21.67 14.34 0.25
C ASP A 319 -22.34 13.35 1.25
N GLU A 320 -23.07 13.89 2.23
CA GLU A 320 -23.79 13.09 3.24
C GLU A 320 -24.83 12.11 2.65
N ASN A 321 -25.24 12.33 1.40
CA ASN A 321 -26.18 11.48 0.67
C ASN A 321 -25.48 10.47 -0.26
N GLY A 322 -24.15 10.46 -0.29
CA GLY A 322 -23.36 9.56 -1.14
C GLY A 322 -23.18 10.05 -2.58
N ASN A 323 -23.56 11.29 -2.91
CA ASN A 323 -23.35 11.85 -4.25
C ASN A 323 -21.95 12.45 -4.37
N ALA A 324 -21.33 12.32 -5.54
CA ALA A 324 -20.06 12.95 -5.82
C ALA A 324 -20.18 14.49 -5.77
N THR A 325 -19.27 15.11 -5.04
CA THR A 325 -19.04 16.55 -5.08
C THR A 325 -18.02 16.89 -6.17
N ARG A 326 -17.78 18.18 -6.36
CA ARG A 326 -16.70 18.68 -7.25
C ARG A 326 -15.33 18.70 -6.58
N GLU A 327 -15.24 18.27 -5.33
CA GLU A 327 -13.98 18.18 -4.60
C GLU A 327 -13.27 16.88 -4.97
N LEU A 328 -12.03 17.01 -5.42
CA LEU A 328 -11.18 15.90 -5.83
C LEU A 328 -10.07 15.69 -4.81
N LEU A 329 -9.92 14.45 -4.37
CA LEU A 329 -8.81 14.03 -3.53
C LEU A 329 -7.88 13.14 -4.31
N PHE A 330 -6.59 13.34 -4.07
CA PHE A 330 -5.51 12.69 -4.80
C PHE A 330 -5.12 11.35 -4.13
N ALA A 331 -5.06 10.28 -4.93
CA ALA A 331 -4.75 8.91 -4.49
C ALA A 331 -4.28 8.03 -5.69
N PRO A 332 -2.97 8.00 -6.00
CA PRO A 332 -2.41 7.25 -7.13
C PRO A 332 -2.38 5.75 -6.87
N CYS A 333 -2.54 4.98 -7.95
CA CYS A 333 -2.35 3.53 -7.93
C CYS A 333 -0.90 3.16 -8.25
N TYR A 334 -0.40 2.08 -7.65
CA TYR A 334 0.88 1.48 -7.95
C TYR A 334 0.73 -0.04 -8.10
N VAL A 335 1.27 -0.58 -9.19
CA VAL A 335 1.23 -2.00 -9.52
C VAL A 335 2.66 -2.50 -9.69
N THR A 336 3.08 -3.44 -8.85
CA THR A 336 4.48 -3.90 -8.83
C THR A 336 4.56 -5.42 -8.75
N ASN A 337 5.42 -6.04 -9.57
CA ASN A 337 5.60 -7.49 -9.59
C ASN A 337 4.28 -8.25 -9.83
N VAL A 338 3.61 -7.94 -10.94
CA VAL A 338 2.33 -8.57 -11.30
C VAL A 338 2.46 -9.37 -12.58
N PHE A 339 2.01 -10.63 -12.53
CA PHE A 339 1.87 -11.52 -13.68
C PHE A 339 0.40 -11.62 -14.10
N GLY A 340 0.11 -11.57 -15.40
CA GLY A 340 -1.21 -11.86 -15.94
C GLY A 340 -1.16 -12.76 -17.18
N ASP A 341 -1.87 -13.89 -17.19
CA ASP A 341 -2.21 -14.68 -18.38
C ASP A 341 -3.69 -14.49 -18.72
N PHE A 342 -3.94 -13.68 -19.75
CA PHE A 342 -5.26 -13.21 -20.12
C PHE A 342 -5.72 -13.83 -21.44
N VAL A 343 -6.95 -14.37 -21.42
CA VAL A 343 -7.58 -15.08 -22.52
C VAL A 343 -8.83 -14.33 -22.96
N TYR A 344 -8.97 -14.07 -24.26
CA TYR A 344 -10.05 -13.23 -24.79
C TYR A 344 -10.86 -13.95 -25.87
N ASP A 345 -12.20 -13.86 -25.78
CA ASP A 345 -13.10 -14.34 -26.84
C ASP A 345 -13.23 -13.39 -28.03
N TYR A 346 -12.94 -12.09 -27.82
CA TYR A 346 -13.13 -11.06 -28.83
C TYR A 346 -11.94 -10.11 -28.89
N ASN A 347 -11.60 -9.66 -30.10
CA ASN A 347 -10.74 -8.49 -30.29
C ASN A 347 -11.46 -7.22 -29.78
N GLY A 348 -10.76 -6.08 -29.79
CA GLY A 348 -11.16 -4.87 -29.11
C GLY A 348 -10.73 -4.87 -27.64
N VAL A 349 -9.62 -5.55 -27.32
CA VAL A 349 -9.09 -5.64 -25.95
C VAL A 349 -8.48 -4.30 -25.55
N SER A 350 -8.81 -3.81 -24.36
CA SER A 350 -8.32 -2.49 -23.91
C SER A 350 -6.88 -2.53 -23.37
N GLY A 351 -6.37 -3.71 -23.00
CA GLY A 351 -5.02 -3.93 -22.48
C GLY A 351 -5.01 -4.24 -20.99
N ILE A 352 -3.90 -3.92 -20.30
CA ILE A 352 -3.78 -4.03 -18.84
C ILE A 352 -4.88 -3.22 -18.14
N THR A 353 -5.24 -2.05 -18.66
CA THR A 353 -6.34 -1.23 -18.18
C THR A 353 -7.17 -0.64 -19.32
N GLY A 354 -8.43 -0.29 -19.06
CA GLY A 354 -9.29 0.40 -20.02
C GLY A 354 -8.80 1.81 -20.32
N ILE A 355 -8.72 2.63 -19.27
CA ILE A 355 -8.24 4.01 -19.31
C ILE A 355 -7.21 4.21 -18.19
N TYR A 356 -6.07 4.78 -18.56
CA TYR A 356 -4.99 5.10 -17.63
C TYR A 356 -5.04 6.59 -17.25
N TYR A 357 -5.40 6.90 -16.01
CA TYR A 357 -5.46 8.28 -15.48
C TYR A 357 -4.22 8.66 -14.65
N GLY A 358 -3.24 7.74 -14.51
CA GLY A 358 -2.03 7.94 -13.71
C GLY A 358 -1.73 6.74 -12.80
N GLY A 359 -0.61 6.80 -12.09
CA GLY A 359 -0.07 5.74 -11.25
C GLY A 359 1.26 5.17 -11.76
N GLY A 360 1.82 4.19 -11.07
CA GLY A 360 3.03 3.50 -11.50
C GLY A 360 2.77 2.03 -11.85
N MET A 361 3.44 1.54 -12.88
CA MET A 361 3.58 0.10 -13.13
C MET A 361 5.06 -0.26 -13.15
N GLU A 362 5.46 -1.25 -12.35
CA GLU A 362 6.83 -1.73 -12.24
C GLU A 362 6.90 -3.25 -12.31
N ASN A 363 7.74 -3.79 -13.19
CA ASN A 363 7.93 -5.25 -13.34
C ASN A 363 6.59 -5.97 -13.54
N VAL A 364 5.84 -5.56 -14.56
CA VAL A 364 4.53 -6.13 -14.90
C VAL A 364 4.66 -6.95 -16.17
N PHE A 365 4.35 -8.24 -16.08
CA PHE A 365 4.31 -9.13 -17.23
C PHE A 365 2.87 -9.53 -17.56
N VAL A 366 2.46 -9.36 -18.82
CA VAL A 366 1.15 -9.82 -19.29
C VAL A 366 1.28 -10.65 -20.57
N ASN A 367 0.77 -11.88 -20.52
CA ASN A 367 0.48 -12.70 -21.68
C ASN A 367 -0.95 -12.47 -22.15
N MET A 368 -1.14 -12.20 -23.43
CA MET A 368 -2.44 -12.01 -24.06
C MET A 368 -2.62 -13.04 -25.17
N ARG A 369 -3.74 -13.76 -25.16
CA ARG A 369 -4.09 -14.76 -26.19
C ARG A 369 -5.58 -14.81 -26.47
N MET A 370 -5.94 -15.11 -27.71
CA MET A 370 -7.33 -15.39 -28.09
C MET A 370 -7.71 -16.81 -27.67
N SER A 371 -8.95 -17.01 -27.18
CA SER A 371 -9.45 -18.31 -26.71
C SER A 371 -9.54 -19.35 -27.84
N ASP A 372 -9.84 -18.91 -29.05
CA ASP A 372 -9.93 -19.73 -30.26
C ASP A 372 -8.58 -19.95 -30.97
N GLY A 373 -7.49 -19.38 -30.42
CA GLY A 373 -6.15 -19.44 -31.00
C GLY A 373 -5.96 -18.59 -32.26
N SER A 374 -6.90 -17.70 -32.57
CA SER A 374 -6.74 -16.65 -33.59
C SER A 374 -5.72 -15.59 -33.17
N ALA A 375 -5.43 -14.66 -34.07
CA ALA A 375 -4.45 -13.61 -33.85
C ALA A 375 -5.04 -12.41 -33.09
N LEU A 376 -4.28 -11.86 -32.15
CA LEU A 376 -4.52 -10.50 -31.67
C LEU A 376 -4.34 -9.49 -32.80
N ASN A 377 -5.22 -8.49 -32.84
CA ASN A 377 -5.31 -7.47 -33.87
C ASN A 377 -4.72 -6.14 -33.36
N LYS A 378 -3.54 -5.80 -33.87
CA LYS A 378 -2.79 -4.58 -33.51
C LYS A 378 -3.59 -3.28 -33.68
N THR A 379 -4.61 -3.25 -34.53
CA THR A 379 -5.43 -2.05 -34.72
C THR A 379 -6.46 -1.85 -33.61
N THR A 380 -6.94 -2.93 -32.99
CA THR A 380 -8.05 -2.90 -32.03
C THR A 380 -7.68 -3.35 -30.63
N ASP A 381 -6.60 -4.12 -30.47
CA ASP A 381 -6.15 -4.70 -29.20
C ASP A 381 -4.95 -3.92 -28.68
N PHE A 382 -5.05 -3.38 -27.48
CA PHE A 382 -4.03 -2.52 -26.89
C PHE A 382 -3.21 -3.27 -25.84
N ALA A 383 -1.94 -2.90 -25.70
CA ALA A 383 -1.04 -3.50 -24.72
C ALA A 383 -1.34 -3.04 -23.30
N VAL A 384 -1.39 -1.72 -23.09
CA VAL A 384 -1.54 -1.12 -21.74
C VAL A 384 -2.92 -0.53 -21.56
N ALA A 385 -3.27 0.49 -22.35
CA ALA A 385 -4.62 1.05 -22.38
C ALA A 385 -4.92 1.60 -23.76
N LYS A 386 -6.21 1.75 -24.06
CA LYS A 386 -6.63 2.54 -25.22
C LYS A 386 -6.31 4.02 -25.00
N GLN A 387 -6.61 4.56 -23.82
CA GLN A 387 -6.51 6.00 -23.54
C GLN A 387 -5.61 6.29 -22.34
N SER A 388 -4.86 7.38 -22.41
CA SER A 388 -4.11 7.98 -21.30
C SER A 388 -4.65 9.38 -21.03
N MET A 389 -5.10 9.64 -19.82
CA MET A 389 -5.74 10.90 -19.40
C MET A 389 -5.17 11.37 -18.06
N ILE A 390 -3.86 11.65 -18.02
CA ILE A 390 -3.24 12.12 -16.79
C ILE A 390 -3.66 13.57 -16.56
N TRP A 391 -4.33 13.79 -15.43
CA TRP A 391 -4.76 15.13 -15.07
C TRP A 391 -3.60 15.93 -14.51
N SER A 392 -3.21 16.99 -15.23
CA SER A 392 -2.33 18.03 -14.71
C SER A 392 -3.16 19.05 -13.93
N MET A 393 -2.95 19.18 -12.62
CA MET A 393 -3.34 20.39 -11.91
C MET A 393 -2.15 21.35 -11.84
N ALA A 394 -2.42 22.64 -11.59
CA ALA A 394 -1.38 23.66 -11.46
C ALA A 394 -0.50 23.47 -10.20
N ASP A 395 -0.92 22.60 -9.28
CA ASP A 395 -0.16 22.25 -8.08
C ASP A 395 1.00 21.30 -8.43
N PRO A 396 2.27 21.72 -8.26
CA PRO A 396 3.42 20.85 -8.49
C PRO A 396 3.47 19.63 -7.56
N ASN A 397 2.73 19.62 -6.45
CA ASN A 397 2.60 18.46 -5.56
C ASN A 397 1.62 17.40 -6.11
N TRP A 398 0.84 17.72 -7.15
CA TRP A 398 -0.10 16.82 -7.83
C TRP A 398 0.50 16.07 -9.02
N PHE A 399 1.82 16.08 -9.16
CA PHE A 399 2.56 15.26 -10.12
C PHE A 399 3.23 14.09 -9.40
N PRO A 400 2.52 12.98 -9.15
CA PRO A 400 3.16 11.79 -8.62
C PRO A 400 4.16 11.24 -9.64
N ASN A 401 4.97 10.28 -9.19
CA ASN A 401 5.79 9.46 -10.06
C ASN A 401 4.87 8.58 -10.95
N ASN A 402 4.34 9.14 -12.03
CA ASN A 402 3.62 8.40 -13.07
C ASN A 402 4.63 7.76 -14.01
N TYR A 403 4.63 6.43 -14.13
CA TYR A 403 5.61 5.74 -14.95
C TYR A 403 5.13 4.36 -15.39
N LEU A 404 5.68 3.90 -16.51
CA LEU A 404 5.79 2.49 -16.84
C LEU A 404 7.26 2.13 -16.80
N ASN A 405 7.63 1.21 -15.91
CA ASN A 405 8.97 0.69 -15.78
C ASN A 405 8.92 -0.83 -15.93
N ASN A 406 9.69 -1.38 -16.87
CA ASN A 406 9.76 -2.82 -17.10
C ASN A 406 8.38 -3.48 -17.25
N VAL A 407 7.57 -2.97 -18.18
CA VAL A 407 6.26 -3.57 -18.54
C VAL A 407 6.46 -4.41 -19.79
N VAL A 408 6.25 -5.72 -19.70
CA VAL A 408 6.43 -6.65 -20.82
C VAL A 408 5.08 -7.26 -21.18
N VAL A 409 4.65 -7.07 -22.42
CA VAL A 409 3.41 -7.63 -22.97
C VAL A 409 3.74 -8.62 -24.07
N LEU A 410 3.42 -9.89 -23.86
CA LEU A 410 3.46 -10.94 -24.86
C LEU A 410 2.11 -11.04 -25.56
N ALA A 411 2.08 -10.75 -26.85
CA ALA A 411 0.91 -10.95 -27.71
C ALA A 411 1.07 -12.26 -28.49
N GLU A 412 0.37 -13.33 -28.08
CA GLU A 412 0.46 -14.60 -28.79
C GLU A 412 -0.19 -14.51 -30.19
N ARG A 413 0.50 -15.06 -31.20
CA ARG A 413 0.01 -15.23 -32.58
C ARG A 413 -0.45 -13.96 -33.32
N GLY A 414 -0.10 -12.79 -32.80
CA GLY A 414 -0.49 -11.51 -33.38
C GLY A 414 0.39 -10.38 -32.87
N ALA A 415 -0.19 -9.19 -32.76
CA ALA A 415 0.45 -8.05 -32.13
C ALA A 415 -0.60 -7.16 -31.48
N VAL A 416 -0.16 -6.36 -30.51
CA VAL A 416 -0.99 -5.37 -29.82
C VAL A 416 -0.50 -3.96 -30.12
N ASN A 417 -1.39 -2.99 -29.98
CA ASN A 417 -1.09 -1.57 -30.07
C ASN A 417 -0.31 -1.12 -28.83
N ALA A 418 0.87 -0.56 -29.06
CA ALA A 418 1.77 -0.06 -28.02
C ALA A 418 1.77 1.47 -27.94
N ALA A 419 0.71 2.13 -28.41
CA ALA A 419 0.55 3.59 -28.36
C ALA A 419 -0.78 3.96 -27.70
N TRP A 420 -0.80 5.14 -27.08
CA TRP A 420 -2.03 5.75 -26.57
C TRP A 420 -2.88 6.28 -27.73
N ASP A 421 -4.19 6.08 -27.67
CA ASP A 421 -5.14 6.89 -28.42
C ASP A 421 -5.34 8.23 -27.70
N THR A 422 -4.70 9.28 -28.23
CA THR A 422 -4.75 10.65 -27.67
C THR A 422 -5.79 11.54 -28.37
N THR A 423 -6.69 10.97 -29.18
CA THR A 423 -7.61 11.75 -30.03
C THR A 423 -8.88 12.22 -29.33
N TYR A 424 -9.18 11.69 -28.15
CA TYR A 424 -10.37 12.04 -27.37
C TYR A 424 -10.07 13.19 -26.39
N ASP A 425 -10.64 14.36 -26.71
CA ASP A 425 -10.79 15.61 -25.93
C ASP A 425 -9.72 15.97 -24.87
N GLY A 426 -8.84 16.90 -25.24
CA GLY A 426 -8.52 18.05 -24.38
C GLY A 426 -7.44 17.88 -23.31
N ALA A 427 -6.16 18.01 -23.71
CA ALA A 427 -5.03 18.35 -22.83
C ALA A 427 -4.61 17.33 -21.74
N GLY A 428 -5.02 16.07 -21.84
CA GLY A 428 -4.49 15.01 -20.97
C GLY A 428 -3.00 14.84 -21.19
N LEU A 429 -2.20 15.02 -20.14
CA LEU A 429 -0.79 14.65 -20.20
C LEU A 429 -0.68 13.13 -20.36
N THR A 430 0.45 12.71 -20.90
CA THR A 430 0.79 11.29 -21.01
C THR A 430 2.18 11.05 -20.45
N ILE A 431 2.50 9.79 -20.20
CA ILE A 431 3.82 9.35 -19.74
C ILE A 431 4.60 8.69 -20.85
N SER A 432 5.92 8.63 -20.67
CA SER A 432 6.80 7.87 -21.54
C SER A 432 6.37 6.41 -21.60
N LEU A 433 6.35 5.85 -22.81
CA LEU A 433 6.16 4.43 -23.07
C LEU A 433 7.50 3.69 -23.22
N SER A 434 8.63 4.32 -22.88
CA SER A 434 9.97 3.73 -23.03
C SER A 434 10.20 2.46 -22.21
N GLY A 435 9.47 2.29 -21.10
CA GLY A 435 9.49 1.08 -20.28
C GLY A 435 8.51 0.00 -20.72
N LEU A 436 7.78 0.19 -21.83
CA LEU A 436 6.87 -0.81 -22.40
C LEU A 436 7.58 -1.62 -23.50
N HIS A 437 7.52 -2.93 -23.37
CA HIS A 437 8.07 -3.88 -24.33
C HIS A 437 6.97 -4.84 -24.81
N CYS A 438 6.56 -4.70 -26.08
CA CYS A 438 5.59 -5.61 -26.70
C CYS A 438 6.32 -6.63 -27.58
N VAL A 439 6.10 -7.91 -27.31
CA VAL A 439 6.78 -9.02 -27.98
C VAL A 439 5.79 -10.09 -28.41
N THR A 440 6.22 -11.02 -29.26
CA THR A 440 5.31 -12.04 -29.86
C THR A 440 5.73 -13.48 -29.56
N THR A 441 6.86 -13.67 -28.86
CA THR A 441 7.38 -15.00 -28.52
C THR A 441 7.70 -15.11 -27.04
N LYS A 442 7.44 -16.29 -26.46
CA LYS A 442 7.79 -16.61 -25.06
C LYS A 442 9.29 -16.49 -24.78
N MET A 443 10.11 -16.81 -25.77
CA MET A 443 11.57 -16.72 -25.66
C MET A 443 12.07 -15.28 -25.51
N GLU A 444 11.54 -14.35 -26.32
CA GLU A 444 11.88 -12.93 -26.23
C GLU A 444 11.31 -12.31 -24.93
N ALA A 445 10.08 -12.65 -24.58
CA ALA A 445 9.46 -12.27 -23.31
C ALA A 445 10.31 -12.70 -22.10
N GLY A 446 10.71 -13.98 -22.06
CA GLY A 446 11.56 -14.51 -21.00
C GLY A 446 12.93 -13.83 -20.94
N TYR A 447 13.54 -13.51 -22.09
CA TYR A 447 14.80 -12.76 -22.14
C TYR A 447 14.66 -11.37 -21.51
N LEU A 448 13.59 -10.62 -21.86
CA LEU A 448 13.33 -9.30 -21.31
C LEU A 448 13.08 -9.37 -19.81
N VAL A 449 12.20 -10.26 -19.34
CA VAL A 449 11.91 -10.40 -17.90
C VAL A 449 13.17 -10.74 -17.11
N ARG A 450 13.98 -11.69 -17.58
CA ARG A 450 15.25 -12.04 -16.93
C ARG A 450 16.26 -10.88 -16.86
N THR A 451 16.21 -9.99 -17.85
CA THR A 451 17.15 -8.86 -17.97
C THR A 451 16.68 -7.65 -17.16
N LEU A 452 15.38 -7.40 -17.12
CA LEU A 452 14.79 -6.17 -16.62
C LEU A 452 14.20 -6.31 -15.20
N PHE A 453 13.66 -7.48 -14.84
CA PHE A 453 12.91 -7.66 -13.60
C PHE A 453 13.83 -8.18 -12.48
N ASP A 454 13.36 -8.08 -11.23
CA ASP A 454 14.08 -8.63 -10.08
C ASP A 454 14.10 -10.17 -10.11
N ASN A 455 15.28 -10.75 -10.34
CA ASN A 455 15.52 -12.20 -10.38
C ASN A 455 15.35 -12.89 -9.02
N ASN A 456 15.18 -12.15 -7.93
CA ASN A 456 14.78 -12.70 -6.63
C ASN A 456 13.28 -12.97 -6.56
N MET A 457 12.48 -12.21 -7.33
CA MET A 457 11.02 -12.30 -7.36
C MET A 457 10.50 -13.07 -8.57
N TRP A 458 11.27 -13.13 -9.67
CA TRP A 458 10.84 -13.75 -10.92
C TRP A 458 11.71 -14.93 -11.31
N THR A 459 11.07 -15.98 -11.81
CA THR A 459 11.71 -17.16 -12.40
C THR A 459 11.42 -17.19 -13.89
N VAL A 460 12.46 -17.46 -14.70
CA VAL A 460 12.33 -17.59 -16.16
C VAL A 460 12.90 -18.92 -16.59
N THR A 461 12.04 -19.77 -17.14
CA THR A 461 12.42 -21.01 -17.82
C THR A 461 12.32 -20.82 -19.34
N PRO A 462 13.38 -21.10 -20.13
CA PRO A 462 13.35 -20.92 -21.57
C PRO A 462 12.17 -21.63 -22.24
N GLY A 463 11.41 -20.90 -23.05
CA GLY A 463 10.24 -21.41 -23.77
C GLY A 463 8.94 -21.48 -22.96
N GLN A 464 8.98 -21.19 -21.66
CA GLN A 464 7.81 -21.07 -20.79
C GLN A 464 7.49 -19.60 -20.53
N LEU A 465 6.31 -19.34 -19.96
CA LEU A 465 6.00 -18.00 -19.44
C LEU A 465 6.86 -17.74 -18.18
N PRO A 466 7.21 -16.48 -17.91
CA PRO A 466 7.81 -16.11 -16.62
C PRO A 466 6.85 -16.44 -15.47
N GLU A 467 7.42 -16.75 -14.32
CA GLU A 467 6.66 -17.08 -13.11
C GLU A 467 7.09 -16.16 -11.98
N LEU A 468 6.12 -15.69 -11.20
CA LEU A 468 6.38 -15.01 -9.94
C LEU A 468 6.67 -16.07 -8.86
N ARG A 469 7.64 -15.81 -7.97
CA ARG A 469 8.06 -16.71 -6.90
C ARG A 469 7.22 -16.60 -5.64
#